data_AF-A0A7C7V002-F1
#
_entry.id   AF-A0A7C7V002-F1
#
_cell.length_a   1.000
_cell.length_b   1.000
_cell.length_c   1.000
_cell.angle_alpha   90.00
_cell.angle_beta   90.00
_cell.angle_gamma   90.00
#
_symmetry.space_group_name_H-M   'P 1'
#
loop_
_entity.id
_entity.type
_entity.pdbx_description
1 polymer ?
#
loop_
_entity_poly.entity_id
_entity_poly.type
_entity_poly.pdbx_seq_one_letter_code
_entity_poly.pdbx_strand_id
1 'polypeptide(L)'
;MNRALWKKAVSDAWPQLAASCILLVAFGWIFVWLMSLFEMPQWLKLLRLMPDFVEPILGVPMARLATPAGRLSVLYVHVITLLPCIGWAVGRGSDAVSGQISRGTMEFLVTLPTPRASLLVAPAVVATLGSALLALSVWAGAGLGLASFEL
;
A
#
# COMPACT_ATOMS: atom_id res chain seq x y z
N MET A 1 12.10 -25.60 -12.60
CA MET A 1 11.52 -24.68 -11.59
C MET A 1 10.02 -24.95 -11.51
N ASN A 2 9.48 -25.33 -10.35
CA ASN A 2 8.12 -25.88 -10.25
C ASN A 2 7.03 -24.81 -10.51
N ARG A 3 6.41 -24.85 -11.70
CA ARG A 3 5.31 -23.97 -12.12
C ARG A 3 4.13 -23.98 -11.13
N ALA A 4 3.91 -25.11 -10.46
CA ALA A 4 2.88 -25.26 -9.44
C ALA A 4 3.08 -24.35 -8.23
N LEU A 5 4.32 -24.17 -7.74
CA LEU A 5 4.61 -23.29 -6.60
C LEU A 5 4.31 -21.83 -6.94
N TRP A 6 4.68 -21.39 -8.15
CA TRP A 6 4.37 -20.05 -8.65
C TRP A 6 2.88 -19.81 -8.81
N LYS A 7 2.15 -20.76 -9.42
CA LYS A 7 0.70 -20.63 -9.59
C LYS A 7 -0.02 -20.51 -8.25
N LYS A 8 0.39 -21.30 -7.25
CA LYS A 8 -0.15 -21.22 -5.89
C LYS A 8 0.16 -19.86 -5.25
N ALA A 9 1.42 -19.45 -5.25
CA ALA A 9 1.84 -18.18 -4.65
C ALA A 9 1.11 -16.97 -5.24
N VAL A 10 0.89 -16.96 -6.56
CA VAL A 10 0.12 -15.90 -7.23
C VAL A 10 -1.37 -15.99 -6.89
N SER A 11 -1.96 -17.19 -6.93
CA SER A 11 -3.39 -17.38 -6.64
C SER A 11 -3.76 -16.99 -5.21
N ASP A 12 -2.92 -17.30 -4.23
CA ASP A 12 -3.17 -16.96 -2.83
C ASP A 12 -3.04 -15.44 -2.60
N ALA A 13 -2.13 -14.78 -3.33
CA ALA A 13 -1.83 -13.37 -3.17
C ALA A 13 -2.79 -12.45 -3.93
N TRP A 14 -3.33 -12.91 -5.07
CA TRP A 14 -4.09 -12.09 -6.03
C TRP A 14 -5.35 -11.43 -5.45
N PRO A 15 -6.22 -12.10 -4.68
CA PRO A 15 -7.46 -11.49 -4.20
C PRO A 15 -7.20 -10.27 -3.30
N GLN A 16 -6.25 -10.42 -2.35
CA GLN A 16 -5.86 -9.31 -1.48
C GLN A 16 -5.19 -8.20 -2.28
N LEU A 17 -4.31 -8.55 -3.24
CA LEU A 17 -3.62 -7.56 -4.06
C LEU A 17 -4.62 -6.71 -4.85
N ALA A 18 -5.54 -7.37 -5.57
CA ALA A 18 -6.56 -6.69 -6.36
C ALA A 18 -7.44 -5.80 -5.48
N ALA A 19 -7.90 -6.30 -4.34
CA ALA A 19 -8.72 -5.52 -3.40
C ALA A 19 -7.96 -4.29 -2.87
N SER A 20 -6.69 -4.46 -2.46
CA SER A 20 -5.86 -3.35 -1.99
C SER A 20 -5.54 -2.35 -3.10
N CYS A 21 -5.21 -2.79 -4.32
CA CYS A 21 -4.97 -1.89 -5.45
C CYS A 21 -6.21 -1.05 -5.79
N ILE A 22 -7.39 -1.69 -5.88
CA ILE A 22 -8.65 -0.99 -6.15
C ILE A 22 -8.93 0.05 -5.06
N LEU A 23 -8.79 -0.34 -3.79
CA LEU A 23 -8.97 0.56 -2.66
C LEU A 23 -8.03 1.77 -2.73
N LEU A 24 -6.74 1.55 -3.00
CA LEU A 24 -5.73 2.62 -3.05
C LEU A 24 -5.96 3.57 -4.23
N VAL A 25 -6.31 3.04 -5.41
CA VAL A 25 -6.65 3.87 -6.59
C VAL A 25 -7.89 4.71 -6.30
N ALA A 26 -8.97 4.08 -5.81
CA ALA A 26 -10.21 4.77 -5.49
C ALA A 26 -10.01 5.83 -4.41
N PHE A 27 -9.25 5.51 -3.36
CA PHE A 27 -8.95 6.45 -2.30
C PHE A 27 -8.12 7.63 -2.80
N GLY A 28 -7.07 7.40 -3.59
CA GLY A 28 -6.26 8.47 -4.19
C GLY A 28 -7.10 9.40 -5.06
N TRP A 29 -7.98 8.83 -5.89
CA TRP A 29 -8.89 9.61 -6.74
C TRP A 29 -9.88 10.45 -5.93
N ILE A 30 -10.58 9.83 -4.96
CA ILE A 30 -11.54 10.51 -4.08
C ILE A 30 -10.85 11.58 -3.24
N PHE A 31 -9.63 11.34 -2.79
CA PHE A 31 -8.88 12.29 -1.97
C PHE A 31 -8.54 13.56 -2.76
N VAL A 32 -8.11 13.43 -4.02
CA VAL A 32 -7.86 14.60 -4.88
C VAL A 32 -9.15 15.37 -5.14
N TRP A 33 -10.25 14.67 -5.44
CA TRP A 33 -11.56 15.27 -5.58
C TRP A 33 -12.01 16.02 -4.31
N LEU A 34 -11.80 15.43 -3.13
CA LEU A 34 -12.13 16.08 -1.88
C LEU A 34 -11.27 17.33 -1.66
N MET A 35 -9.98 17.26 -1.99
CA MET A 35 -9.05 18.37 -1.83
C MET A 35 -9.30 19.52 -2.80
N SER A 36 -9.86 19.28 -3.99
CA SER A 36 -10.26 20.34 -4.92
C SER A 36 -11.50 21.12 -4.44
N LEU A 37 -12.29 20.57 -3.52
CA LEU A 37 -13.42 21.29 -2.90
C LEU A 37 -12.98 22.31 -1.84
N PHE A 38 -11.75 22.21 -1.30
CA PHE A 38 -11.25 23.10 -0.26
C PHE A 38 -10.45 24.26 -0.82
N GLU A 39 -10.94 25.49 -0.60
CA GLU A 39 -10.19 26.69 -1.00
C GLU A 39 -8.91 26.85 -0.15
N MET A 40 -7.83 27.31 -0.78
CA MET A 40 -6.52 27.53 -0.14
C MET A 40 -6.54 28.28 1.22
N PRO A 41 -7.36 29.34 1.42
CA PRO A 41 -7.43 30.05 2.69
C PRO A 41 -8.00 29.19 3.84
N GLN A 42 -8.89 28.25 3.52
CA GLN A 42 -9.55 27.38 4.49
C GLN A 42 -8.58 26.29 4.98
N TRP A 43 -7.77 25.74 4.06
CA TRP A 43 -6.70 24.78 4.40
C TRP A 43 -5.63 25.40 5.31
N LEU A 44 -5.25 26.66 5.06
CA LEU A 44 -4.33 27.40 5.92
C LEU A 44 -4.88 27.67 7.32
N LYS A 45 -6.18 27.92 7.44
CA LYS A 45 -6.84 28.05 8.75
C LYS A 45 -6.86 26.72 9.51
N LEU A 46 -7.11 25.60 8.82
CA LEU A 46 -7.06 24.26 9.41
C LEU A 46 -5.65 23.92 9.91
N LEU A 47 -4.62 24.20 9.10
CA LEU A 47 -3.22 23.98 9.47
C LEU A 47 -2.81 24.81 10.70
N ARG A 48 -3.32 26.04 10.85
CA ARG A 48 -3.07 26.88 12.03
C ARG A 48 -3.80 26.42 13.29
N LEU A 49 -4.84 25.59 13.15
CA LEU A 49 -5.55 24.98 14.26
C LEU A 49 -4.87 23.71 14.79
N MET A 50 -3.90 23.16 14.04
CA MET A 50 -3.12 22.02 14.49
C MET A 50 -2.16 22.46 15.62
N PRO A 51 -2.13 21.74 16.74
CA PRO A 51 -1.23 22.04 17.84
C PRO A 51 0.24 21.81 17.45
N ASP A 52 1.15 22.59 18.04
CA ASP A 52 2.58 22.65 17.67
C ASP A 52 3.32 21.30 17.79
N PHE A 53 2.78 20.34 18.54
CA PHE A 53 3.36 18.99 18.67
C PHE A 53 3.27 18.16 17.38
N VAL A 54 2.41 18.53 16.43
CA VAL A 54 2.21 17.76 15.18
C VAL A 54 3.39 17.98 14.22
N GLU A 55 4.03 19.14 14.26
CA GLU A 55 5.16 19.48 13.40
C GLU A 55 6.40 18.58 13.61
N PRO A 56 6.86 18.30 14.85
CA PRO A 56 7.93 17.32 15.09
C PRO A 56 7.53 15.86 14.80
N ILE A 57 6.25 15.51 14.86
CA ILE A 57 5.76 14.15 14.52
C ILE A 57 5.76 13.93 13.00
N LEU A 58 5.34 14.95 12.24
CA LEU A 58 5.31 14.90 10.77
C LEU A 58 6.69 15.13 10.15
N GLY A 59 7.62 15.78 10.88
CA GLY A 59 8.98 16.06 10.41
C GLY A 59 9.05 17.05 9.24
N VAL A 60 7.96 17.75 8.93
CA VAL A 60 7.85 18.69 7.81
C VAL A 60 7.20 19.99 8.29
N PRO A 61 7.78 21.18 7.96
CA PRO A 61 7.18 22.46 8.32
C PRO A 61 5.78 22.62 7.74
N MET A 62 4.83 23.12 8.52
CA MET A 62 3.42 23.31 8.11
C MET A 62 3.28 24.21 6.87
N ALA A 63 4.22 25.15 6.68
CA ALA A 63 4.28 26.00 5.49
C ALA A 63 4.48 25.21 4.18
N ARG A 64 5.17 24.06 4.22
CA ARG A 64 5.35 23.21 3.02
C ARG A 64 4.10 22.39 2.69
N LEU A 65 3.28 22.08 3.70
CA LEU A 65 1.98 21.40 3.54
C LEU A 65 0.89 22.31 2.96
N ALA A 66 1.11 23.63 2.95
CA ALA A 66 0.21 24.59 2.31
C ALA A 66 0.32 24.61 0.78
N THR A 67 1.37 24.01 0.19
CA THR A 67 1.53 23.89 -1.26
C THR A 67 0.64 22.78 -1.85
N PRO A 68 0.25 22.84 -3.14
CA PRO A 68 -0.51 21.76 -3.79
C PRO A 68 0.17 20.39 -3.68
N ALA A 69 1.49 20.34 -3.87
CA ALA A 69 2.29 19.13 -3.68
C ALA A 69 2.29 18.66 -2.22
N GLY A 70 2.34 19.60 -1.27
CA GLY A 70 2.22 19.34 0.16
C GLY A 70 0.90 18.67 0.54
N ARG A 71 -0.22 19.13 -0.01
CA ARG A 71 -1.54 18.49 0.21
C ARG A 71 -1.59 17.07 -0.30
N LEU A 72 -1.06 16.83 -1.51
CA LEU A 72 -0.99 15.48 -2.08
C LEU A 72 -0.07 14.58 -1.27
N SER A 73 0.98 15.11 -0.63
CA SER A 73 1.88 14.30 0.21
C SER A 73 1.15 13.65 1.40
N VAL A 74 0.10 14.29 1.91
CA VAL A 74 -0.74 13.76 3.01
C VAL A 74 -1.41 12.43 2.62
N LEU A 75 -1.74 12.23 1.34
CA LEU A 75 -2.30 10.97 0.84
C LEU A 75 -1.41 9.77 1.14
N TYR A 76 -0.09 9.93 1.03
CA TYR A 76 0.88 8.84 1.19
C TYR A 76 1.09 8.41 2.64
N VAL A 77 0.89 9.34 3.58
CA VAL A 77 1.01 9.09 5.02
C VAL A 77 -0.35 8.76 5.65
N HIS A 78 -1.43 8.86 4.87
CA HIS A 78 -2.77 8.60 5.36
C HIS A 78 -2.93 7.15 5.82
N VAL A 79 -3.64 6.94 6.95
CA VAL A 79 -3.85 5.62 7.55
C VAL A 79 -4.51 4.65 6.57
N ILE A 80 -5.43 5.15 5.73
CA ILE A 80 -6.11 4.36 4.69
C ILE A 80 -5.13 3.84 3.63
N THR A 81 -4.05 4.58 3.35
CA THR A 81 -2.99 4.16 2.43
C THR A 81 -2.00 3.22 3.12
N LEU A 82 -1.64 3.51 4.36
CA LEU A 82 -0.65 2.74 5.12
C LEU A 82 -1.18 1.35 5.54
N LEU A 83 -2.43 1.24 5.97
CA LEU A 83 -2.99 -0.02 6.47
C LEU A 83 -2.97 -1.16 5.42
N PRO A 84 -3.41 -0.97 4.17
CA PRO A 84 -3.28 -1.98 3.12
C PRO A 84 -1.83 -2.35 2.83
N CYS A 85 -0.92 -1.38 2.79
CA CYS A 85 0.51 -1.62 2.54
C CYS A 85 1.16 -2.44 3.66
N ILE A 86 0.87 -2.10 4.92
CA ILE A 86 1.35 -2.84 6.09
C ILE A 86 0.71 -4.23 6.12
N GLY A 87 -0.60 -4.31 5.90
CA GLY A 87 -1.34 -5.58 5.85
C GLY A 87 -0.84 -6.50 4.75
N TRP A 88 -0.42 -5.95 3.60
CA TRP A 88 0.25 -6.71 2.54
C TRP A 88 1.60 -7.23 2.99
N ALA A 89 2.48 -6.35 3.50
CA ALA A 89 3.83 -6.72 3.90
C ALA A 89 3.83 -7.77 5.02
N VAL A 90 3.04 -7.56 6.08
CA VAL A 90 2.94 -8.47 7.22
C VAL A 90 2.20 -9.75 6.85
N GLY A 91 1.07 -9.63 6.15
CA GLY A 91 0.23 -10.76 5.76
C GLY A 91 0.98 -11.72 4.85
N ARG A 92 1.57 -11.22 3.75
CA ARG A 92 2.32 -12.07 2.80
C ARG A 92 3.63 -12.58 3.37
N GLY A 93 4.32 -11.78 4.18
CA GLY A 93 5.53 -12.23 4.88
C GLY A 93 5.23 -13.41 5.82
N SER A 94 4.13 -13.34 6.56
CA SER A 94 3.74 -14.39 7.51
C SER A 94 3.17 -15.64 6.81
N ASP A 95 2.44 -15.47 5.70
CA ASP A 95 1.81 -16.58 4.97
C ASP A 95 2.82 -17.56 4.36
N ALA A 96 4.03 -17.09 4.07
CA ALA A 96 5.10 -17.88 3.46
C ALA A 96 5.53 -19.07 4.33
N VAL A 97 5.51 -18.91 5.66
CA VAL A 97 5.92 -19.94 6.63
C VAL A 97 4.78 -20.30 7.57
N SER A 98 4.36 -19.34 8.41
CA SER A 98 3.32 -19.56 9.43
C SER A 98 1.97 -19.92 8.81
N GLY A 99 1.63 -19.33 7.66
CA GLY A 99 0.40 -19.68 6.94
C GLY A 99 0.40 -21.12 6.43
N GLN A 100 1.52 -21.60 5.90
CA GLN A 100 1.63 -22.99 5.43
C GLN A 100 1.57 -24.00 6.59
N ILE A 101 2.15 -23.65 7.74
CA ILE A 101 2.11 -24.45 8.97
C ILE A 101 0.67 -24.52 9.50
N SER A 102 -0.01 -23.38 9.61
CA SER A 102 -1.40 -23.31 10.10
C SER A 102 -2.36 -24.11 9.21
N ARG A 103 -2.13 -24.15 7.89
CA ARG A 103 -2.92 -24.97 6.95
C ARG A 103 -2.53 -26.45 6.93
N GLY A 104 -1.55 -26.88 7.72
CA GLY A 104 -1.03 -28.26 7.71
C GLY A 104 -0.32 -28.66 6.41
N THR A 105 -0.03 -27.70 5.53
CA THR A 105 0.56 -27.97 4.20
C THR A 105 2.08 -27.97 4.21
N MET A 106 2.70 -27.37 5.24
CA MET A 106 4.16 -27.28 5.33
C MET A 106 4.82 -28.67 5.42
N GLU A 107 4.20 -29.61 6.14
CA GLU A 107 4.72 -30.97 6.30
C GLU A 107 4.80 -31.70 4.95
N PHE A 108 3.77 -31.57 4.11
CA PHE A 108 3.76 -32.12 2.75
C PHE A 108 4.75 -31.43 1.80
N LEU A 109 4.99 -30.13 1.96
CA LEU A 109 5.94 -29.42 1.10
C LEU A 109 7.40 -29.81 1.40
N VAL A 110 7.70 -30.17 2.65
CA VAL A 110 9.05 -30.55 3.08
C VAL A 110 9.41 -31.98 2.67
N THR A 111 8.42 -32.86 2.45
CA THR A 111 8.67 -34.22 1.94
C THR A 111 8.98 -34.26 0.44
N LEU A 112 8.65 -33.20 -0.30
CA LEU A 112 8.98 -33.09 -1.70
C LEU A 112 10.50 -32.88 -1.88
N PRO A 113 11.12 -33.45 -2.93
CA PRO A 113 12.53 -33.24 -3.26
C PRO A 113 12.75 -31.85 -3.87
N THR A 114 12.39 -30.81 -3.13
CA THR A 114 12.55 -29.40 -3.51
C THR A 114 13.43 -28.69 -2.49
N PRO A 115 14.41 -27.88 -2.94
CA PRO A 115 15.26 -27.13 -2.03
C PRO A 115 14.43 -26.13 -1.23
N ARG A 116 14.69 -26.05 0.08
CA ARG A 116 13.93 -25.19 1.02
C ARG A 116 13.88 -23.72 0.57
N ALA A 117 14.97 -23.23 -0.02
CA ALA A 117 15.02 -21.87 -0.58
C ALA A 117 13.98 -21.65 -1.70
N SER A 118 13.72 -22.65 -2.55
CA SER A 118 12.72 -22.51 -3.63
C SER A 118 11.29 -22.39 -3.11
N LEU A 119 11.00 -22.84 -1.88
CA LEU A 119 9.69 -22.66 -1.25
C LEU A 119 9.48 -21.21 -0.80
N LEU A 120 10.57 -20.48 -0.49
CA LEU A 120 10.52 -19.09 -0.03
C LEU A 120 10.68 -18.08 -1.16
N VAL A 121 11.44 -18.40 -2.20
CA VAL A 121 11.71 -17.48 -3.32
C VAL A 121 10.44 -17.11 -4.07
N ALA A 122 9.57 -18.07 -4.39
CA ALA A 122 8.33 -17.79 -5.12
C ALA A 122 7.41 -16.80 -4.37
N PRO A 123 7.01 -17.03 -3.10
CA PRO A 123 6.20 -16.08 -2.36
C PRO A 123 6.94 -14.77 -2.08
N ALA A 124 8.26 -14.77 -1.88
CA ALA A 124 9.04 -13.54 -1.71
C ALA A 124 8.98 -12.64 -2.94
N VAL A 125 9.21 -13.21 -4.14
CA VAL A 125 9.12 -12.45 -5.40
C VAL A 125 7.71 -11.91 -5.62
N VAL A 126 6.67 -12.72 -5.36
CA VAL A 126 5.28 -12.27 -5.48
C VAL A 126 4.96 -11.16 -4.48
N ALA A 127 5.46 -11.25 -3.25
CA ALA A 127 5.27 -10.21 -2.23
C ALA A 127 5.95 -8.89 -2.64
N THR A 128 7.20 -8.95 -3.13
CA THR A 128 7.95 -7.76 -3.59
C THR A 128 7.30 -7.11 -4.81
N LEU A 129 6.89 -7.90 -5.80
CA LEU A 129 6.18 -7.38 -6.99
C LEU A 129 4.82 -6.79 -6.61
N GLY A 130 4.11 -7.41 -5.68
CA GLY A 130 2.87 -6.87 -5.15
C GLY A 130 3.07 -5.53 -4.44
N SER A 131 4.13 -5.38 -3.64
CA SER A 131 4.46 -4.09 -3.01
C SER A 131 4.74 -2.99 -4.04
N ALA A 132 5.45 -3.31 -5.12
CA ALA A 132 5.66 -2.37 -6.22
C ALA A 132 4.34 -1.98 -6.90
N LEU A 133 3.44 -2.95 -7.11
CA LEU A 133 2.11 -2.68 -7.69
C LEU A 133 1.23 -1.84 -6.76
N LEU A 134 1.28 -2.03 -5.45
CA LEU A 134 0.57 -1.18 -4.48
C LEU A 134 1.09 0.26 -4.53
N ALA A 135 2.40 0.46 -4.59
CA ALA A 135 3.00 1.78 -4.73
C ALA A 135 2.56 2.47 -6.05
N LEU A 136 2.56 1.73 -7.15
CA LEU A 136 2.06 2.21 -8.44
C LEU A 136 0.56 2.51 -8.40
N SER A 137 -0.21 1.78 -7.60
CA SER A 137 -1.66 2.01 -7.45
C SER A 137 -1.97 3.31 -6.74
N VAL A 138 -1.22 3.67 -5.68
CA VAL A 138 -1.36 4.97 -5.01
C VAL A 138 -1.00 6.10 -5.98
N TRP A 139 0.12 5.95 -6.70
CA TRP A 139 0.56 6.94 -7.68
C TRP A 139 -0.46 7.11 -8.81
N ALA A 140 -1.01 6.01 -9.34
CA ALA A 140 -2.04 6.03 -10.37
C ALA A 140 -3.34 6.68 -9.88
N GLY A 141 -3.77 6.40 -8.64
CA GLY A 141 -4.94 7.05 -8.04
C GLY A 141 -4.77 8.57 -7.94
N ALA A 142 -3.61 9.03 -7.48
CA ALA A 142 -3.29 10.46 -7.43
C ALA A 142 -3.23 11.08 -8.84
N GLY A 143 -2.61 10.40 -9.81
CA GLY A 143 -2.52 10.86 -11.20
C GLY A 143 -3.89 10.95 -11.89
N LEU A 144 -4.75 9.95 -11.69
CA LEU A 144 -6.13 9.98 -12.17
C LEU A 144 -6.92 11.13 -11.56
N GLY A 145 -6.75 11.37 -10.26
CA GLY A 145 -7.38 12.49 -9.55
C GLY A 145 -7.01 13.85 -10.17
N LEU A 146 -5.70 14.06 -10.41
CA LEU A 146 -5.17 15.28 -11.02
C LEU A 146 -5.60 15.47 -12.47
N ALA A 147 -5.77 14.37 -13.22
CA ALA A 147 -6.28 14.44 -14.59
C ALA A 147 -7.78 14.82 -14.64
N SER A 148 -8.54 14.47 -13.59
CA SER A 148 -9.97 14.80 -13.50
C SER A 148 -10.28 16.14 -12.86
N PHE A 149 -9.44 16.63 -11.95
CA PHE A 149 -9.69 17.84 -11.15
C PHE A 149 -8.45 18.73 -11.09
N GLU A 150 -8.62 20.01 -11.40
CA GLU A 150 -7.60 21.03 -11.15
C GLU A 150 -7.58 21.37 -9.64
N LEU A 151 -6.37 21.49 -9.08
CA LEU A 151 -6.08 21.62 -7.64
C LEU A 151 -5.54 23.02 -7.30
#